data_AF-A0A7H8UAC1-F1
#
_entry.id   AF-A0A7H8UAC1-F1
#
_cell.length_a   1.000
_cell.length_b   1.000
_cell.length_c   1.000
_cell.angle_alpha   90.00
_cell.angle_beta   90.00
_cell.angle_gamma   90.00
#
_symmetry.space_group_name_H-M   'P 1'
#
loop_
_entity.id
_entity.type
_entity.pdbx_description
1 polymer ?
#
loop_
_entity_poly.entity_id
_entity_poly.type
_entity_poly.pdbx_seq_one_letter_code
_entity_poly.pdbx_strand_id
1 'polypeptide(L)'
;MNHQYFLYDKNIFYSQGIRILITSLLAETTEALYTVTDDYEQLITQLQRRVNDECCAWILCDVDSLPRERIHTLQIMKECYQHENKKMVILLGKHHMPIFFALYAIFPTAHWLLKSESMESITLYFKELLQHRCQGYCFSPSLVSYTRRKLFNRDVEPTISGNEWWLIEELFKGKSLSQISGEINVDVRRLSYIKRHLMKRLNIRNNIALFSAFRGMMP
;
A
#
# COMPACT_ATOMS: atom_id res chain seq x y z
N MET A 1 -24.16 -10.21 11.61
CA MET A 1 -23.05 -9.23 11.60
C MET A 1 -22.93 -8.77 10.17
N ASN A 2 -23.20 -7.49 9.91
CA ASN A 2 -23.30 -6.99 8.53
C ASN A 2 -21.93 -6.63 7.99
N HIS A 3 -21.66 -7.02 6.75
CA HIS A 3 -20.37 -6.76 6.11
C HIS A 3 -20.50 -5.58 5.15
N GLN A 4 -19.64 -4.58 5.33
CA GLN A 4 -19.53 -3.45 4.40
C GLN A 4 -18.20 -3.55 3.67
N TYR A 5 -18.24 -3.54 2.35
CA TYR A 5 -17.06 -3.58 1.50
C TYR A 5 -16.94 -2.27 0.73
N PHE A 6 -15.88 -1.53 1.00
CA PHE A 6 -15.52 -0.31 0.29
C PHE A 6 -14.31 -0.60 -0.61
N LEU A 7 -14.48 -0.50 -1.92
CA LEU A 7 -13.45 -0.75 -2.91
C LEU A 7 -13.05 0.56 -3.56
N TYR A 8 -11.81 0.99 -3.28
CA TYR A 8 -11.19 2.18 -3.84
C TYR A 8 -10.20 1.79 -4.94
N ASP A 9 -10.58 2.01 -6.20
CA ASP A 9 -9.76 1.71 -7.37
C ASP A 9 -10.25 2.51 -8.59
N LYS A 10 -9.33 3.16 -9.32
CA LYS A 10 -9.59 3.81 -10.62
C LYS A 10 -9.96 2.79 -11.69
N ASN A 11 -9.52 1.55 -11.56
CA ASN A 11 -9.94 0.46 -12.42
C ASN A 11 -11.26 -0.14 -11.92
N ILE A 12 -12.36 0.44 -12.40
CA ILE A 12 -13.71 -0.02 -12.07
C ILE A 12 -13.90 -1.50 -12.40
N PHE A 13 -13.36 -2.00 -13.52
CA PHE A 13 -13.51 -3.42 -13.89
C PHE A 13 -12.85 -4.37 -12.89
N TYR A 14 -11.69 -3.99 -12.36
CA TYR A 14 -11.03 -4.77 -11.31
C TYR A 14 -11.90 -4.84 -10.05
N SER A 15 -12.37 -3.69 -9.56
CA SER A 15 -13.27 -3.62 -8.40
C SER A 15 -14.57 -4.41 -8.61
N GLN A 16 -15.16 -4.36 -9.79
CA GLN A 16 -16.36 -5.14 -10.12
C GLN A 16 -16.07 -6.65 -10.11
N GLY A 17 -14.92 -7.08 -10.65
CA GLY A 17 -14.49 -8.47 -10.59
C GLY A 17 -14.31 -8.98 -9.16
N ILE A 18 -13.68 -8.18 -8.30
CA ILE A 18 -13.50 -8.50 -6.88
C ILE A 18 -14.85 -8.55 -6.16
N ARG A 19 -15.76 -7.61 -6.42
CA ARG A 19 -17.12 -7.62 -5.87
C ARG A 19 -17.85 -8.93 -6.20
N ILE A 20 -17.86 -9.32 -7.48
CA ILE A 20 -18.53 -10.55 -7.93
C ILE A 20 -17.92 -11.78 -7.24
N LEU A 21 -16.60 -11.81 -7.10
CA LEU A 21 -15.90 -12.89 -6.41
C LEU A 21 -16.25 -12.97 -4.92
N ILE A 22 -16.23 -11.85 -4.19
CA ILE A 22 -16.57 -11.84 -2.76
C ILE A 22 -18.04 -12.27 -2.58
N THR A 23 -18.95 -11.75 -3.40
CA THR A 23 -20.36 -12.12 -3.36
C THR A 23 -20.55 -13.63 -3.60
N SER A 24 -19.85 -14.23 -4.56
CA SER A 24 -19.96 -15.67 -4.81
C SER A 24 -19.39 -16.53 -3.68
N LEU A 25 -18.46 -15.98 -2.88
CA LEU A 25 -17.86 -16.67 -1.74
C LEU A 25 -18.67 -16.55 -0.45
N LEU A 26 -19.45 -15.48 -0.26
CA LEU A 26 -20.15 -15.22 1.01
C LEU A 26 -21.42 -16.05 1.25
N ALA A 27 -21.92 -16.77 0.24
CA ALA A 27 -23.22 -17.45 0.24
C ALA A 27 -24.41 -16.53 0.58
N GLU A 28 -25.63 -16.91 0.20
CA GLU A 28 -26.84 -16.06 0.27
C GLU A 28 -27.27 -15.62 1.69
N THR A 29 -26.57 -16.05 2.74
CA THR A 29 -26.97 -15.84 4.14
C THR A 29 -26.43 -14.55 4.78
N THR A 30 -25.53 -13.83 4.11
CA THR A 30 -24.86 -12.64 4.67
C THR A 30 -25.21 -11.38 3.88
N GLU A 31 -25.86 -10.41 4.53
CA GLU A 31 -26.08 -9.08 3.93
C GLU A 31 -24.74 -8.34 3.78
N ALA A 32 -24.29 -8.21 2.52
CA ALA A 32 -23.08 -7.52 2.14
C ALA A 32 -23.41 -6.25 1.34
N LEU A 33 -23.00 -5.09 1.87
CA LEU A 33 -23.12 -3.81 1.18
C LEU A 33 -21.80 -3.48 0.50
N TYR A 34 -21.88 -3.08 -0.77
CA TYR A 34 -20.70 -2.74 -1.57
C TYR A 34 -20.73 -1.28 -2.00
N THR A 35 -19.61 -0.60 -1.84
CA THR A 35 -19.33 0.70 -2.43
C THR A 35 -18.09 0.58 -3.28
N VAL A 36 -18.19 0.94 -4.55
CA VAL A 36 -17.06 0.96 -5.50
C VAL A 36 -16.90 2.40 -5.96
N THR A 37 -15.72 2.97 -5.77
CA THR A 37 -15.47 4.38 -6.09
C THR A 37 -13.98 4.62 -6.35
N ASP A 38 -13.67 5.68 -7.08
CA ASP A 38 -12.32 6.27 -7.19
C ASP A 38 -12.25 7.68 -6.57
N ASP A 39 -13.35 8.12 -5.94
CA ASP A 39 -13.46 9.40 -5.26
C ASP A 39 -12.65 9.41 -3.95
N TYR A 40 -11.66 10.30 -3.91
CA TYR A 40 -10.77 10.47 -2.79
C TYR A 40 -11.49 10.96 -1.52
N GLU A 41 -12.46 11.87 -1.66
CA GLU A 41 -13.19 12.41 -0.50
C GLU A 41 -14.01 11.31 0.17
N GLN A 42 -14.56 10.39 -0.64
CA GLN A 42 -15.25 9.21 -0.13
C GLN A 42 -14.29 8.26 0.59
N LEU A 43 -13.07 8.05 0.07
CA LEU A 43 -12.06 7.25 0.76
C LEU A 43 -11.74 7.83 2.14
N ILE A 44 -11.47 9.13 2.24
CA ILE A 44 -11.13 9.78 3.51
C ILE A 44 -12.30 9.71 4.49
N THR A 45 -13.52 9.97 4.01
CA THR A 45 -14.73 9.84 4.81
C THR A 45 -14.88 8.42 5.39
N GLN A 46 -14.66 7.38 4.59
CA GLN A 46 -14.77 5.99 5.08
C GLN A 46 -13.61 5.60 6.01
N LEU A 47 -12.41 6.13 5.80
CA LEU A 47 -11.27 5.91 6.70
C LEU A 47 -11.55 6.50 8.09
N GLN A 48 -12.09 7.71 8.16
CA GLN A 48 -12.38 8.40 9.42
C GLN A 48 -13.66 7.92 10.12
N ARG A 49 -14.59 7.31 9.37
CA ARG A 49 -15.85 6.81 9.92
C ARG A 49 -15.60 5.74 10.98
N ARG A 50 -16.22 5.90 12.16
CA ARG A 50 -16.28 4.85 13.19
C ARG A 50 -17.30 3.79 12.80
N VAL A 51 -16.95 2.54 13.04
CA VAL A 51 -17.77 1.37 12.71
C VAL A 51 -18.37 0.83 14.01
N ASN A 52 -19.68 0.62 14.03
CA ASN A 52 -20.38 0.07 15.20
C ASN A 52 -20.04 -1.42 15.36
N ASP A 53 -20.20 -1.96 16.57
CA ASP A 53 -19.84 -3.34 16.92
C ASP A 53 -20.60 -4.43 16.14
N GLU A 54 -21.76 -4.09 15.57
CA GLU A 54 -22.59 -5.02 14.80
C GLU A 54 -22.15 -5.15 13.33
N CYS A 55 -21.20 -4.32 12.88
CA CYS A 55 -20.75 -4.22 11.50
C CYS A 55 -19.24 -4.42 11.37
N CYS A 56 -18.81 -5.09 10.31
CA CYS A 56 -17.39 -5.16 9.93
C CYS A 56 -17.18 -4.48 8.59
N ALA A 57 -16.35 -3.44 8.60
CA ALA A 57 -16.01 -2.68 7.40
C ALA A 57 -14.69 -3.16 6.81
N TRP A 58 -14.72 -3.62 5.57
CA TRP A 58 -13.58 -3.97 4.76
C TRP A 58 -13.28 -2.85 3.78
N ILE A 59 -12.07 -2.30 3.85
CA ILE A 59 -11.58 -1.27 2.92
C ILE A 59 -10.52 -1.92 2.03
N LEU A 60 -10.82 -2.06 0.75
CA LEU A 60 -9.89 -2.51 -0.27
C LEU A 60 -9.37 -1.26 -0.99
N CYS A 61 -8.08 -0.95 -0.80
CA CYS A 61 -7.50 0.29 -1.29
C CYS A 61 -6.36 0.02 -2.27
N ASP A 62 -6.53 0.46 -3.52
CA ASP A 62 -5.48 0.42 -4.53
C ASP A 62 -4.48 1.57 -4.36
N VAL A 63 -3.21 1.20 -4.21
CA VAL A 63 -2.11 2.16 -4.00
C VAL A 63 -1.90 3.04 -5.24
N ASP A 64 -2.07 2.47 -6.43
CA ASP A 64 -1.94 3.18 -7.71
C ASP A 64 -3.03 4.25 -7.88
N SER A 65 -4.21 3.99 -7.31
CA SER A 65 -5.37 4.86 -7.41
C SER A 65 -5.32 6.08 -6.51
N LEU A 66 -4.50 6.06 -5.46
CA LEU A 66 -4.31 7.20 -4.55
C LEU A 66 -3.93 8.49 -5.31
N PRO A 67 -4.30 9.68 -4.78
CA PRO A 67 -3.97 10.96 -5.41
C PRO A 67 -2.45 11.20 -5.44
N ARG A 68 -2.04 12.23 -6.19
CA ARG A 68 -0.63 12.63 -6.34
C ARG A 68 0.06 12.81 -4.99
N GLU A 69 -0.64 13.36 -4.00
CA GLU A 69 -0.19 13.52 -2.60
C GLU A 69 -0.29 12.21 -1.81
N ARG A 70 0.24 11.14 -2.39
CA ARG A 70 0.08 9.77 -1.89
C ARG A 70 0.60 9.61 -0.46
N ILE A 71 1.66 10.30 -0.10
CA ILE A 71 2.26 10.22 1.25
C ILE A 71 1.33 10.78 2.31
N HIS A 72 0.78 11.97 2.06
CA HIS A 72 -0.17 12.58 2.96
C HIS A 72 -1.37 11.64 3.15
N THR A 73 -1.84 11.03 2.07
CA THR A 73 -2.89 10.02 2.14
C THR A 73 -2.48 8.79 2.95
N LEU A 74 -1.28 8.23 2.74
CA LEU A 74 -0.78 7.08 3.51
C LEU A 74 -0.64 7.42 5.01
N GLN A 75 -0.30 8.67 5.35
CA GLN A 75 -0.27 9.15 6.74
C GLN A 75 -1.68 9.18 7.34
N ILE A 76 -2.66 9.78 6.66
CA ILE A 76 -4.06 9.79 7.11
C ILE A 76 -4.58 8.35 7.27
N MET A 77 -4.30 7.48 6.29
CA MET A 77 -4.65 6.07 6.37
C MET A 77 -4.01 5.41 7.60
N LYS A 78 -2.73 5.69 7.90
CA LYS A 78 -2.02 5.16 9.07
C LYS A 78 -2.65 5.61 10.40
N GLU A 79 -3.18 6.82 10.45
CA GLU A 79 -3.87 7.32 11.65
C GLU A 79 -5.23 6.64 11.85
N CYS A 80 -5.87 6.20 10.75
CA CYS A 80 -7.24 5.68 10.77
C CYS A 80 -7.37 4.14 10.65
N TYR A 81 -6.31 3.42 10.24
CA TYR A 81 -6.46 2.01 9.83
C TYR A 81 -6.63 1.01 10.99
N GLN A 82 -6.38 1.41 12.24
CA GLN A 82 -6.47 0.52 13.42
C GLN A 82 -7.77 0.67 14.21
N HIS A 83 -8.81 1.30 13.65
CA HIS A 83 -10.09 1.40 14.32
C HIS A 83 -10.77 0.03 14.47
N GLU A 84 -11.46 -0.16 15.60
CA GLU A 84 -12.21 -1.39 15.91
C GLU A 84 -13.21 -1.71 14.80
N ASN A 85 -13.33 -3.01 14.47
CA ASN A 85 -14.21 -3.56 13.43
C ASN A 85 -13.98 -3.06 12.00
N LYS A 86 -12.80 -2.47 11.73
CA LYS A 86 -12.34 -2.11 10.38
C LYS A 86 -11.15 -2.97 9.97
N LYS A 87 -11.19 -3.49 8.74
CA LYS A 87 -10.10 -4.28 8.15
C LYS A 87 -9.66 -3.64 6.84
N MET A 88 -8.34 -3.46 6.71
CA MET A 88 -7.71 -2.86 5.53
C MET A 88 -7.09 -3.95 4.66
N VAL A 89 -7.39 -3.93 3.37
CA VAL A 89 -6.75 -4.72 2.32
C VAL A 89 -6.06 -3.77 1.37
N ILE A 90 -4.73 -3.81 1.31
CA ILE A 90 -3.96 -3.01 0.38
C ILE A 90 -3.80 -3.80 -0.93
N LEU A 91 -4.31 -3.21 -2.01
CA LEU A 91 -4.15 -3.74 -3.36
C LEU A 91 -2.86 -3.17 -3.95
N LEU A 92 -1.94 -4.06 -4.31
CA LEU A 92 -0.59 -3.71 -4.73
C LEU A 92 -0.38 -4.04 -6.21
N GLY A 93 0.07 -3.06 -6.99
CA GLY A 93 0.59 -3.29 -8.34
C GLY A 93 1.94 -4.03 -8.30
N LYS A 94 2.23 -4.84 -9.32
CA LYS A 94 3.50 -5.59 -9.41
C LYS A 94 4.74 -4.70 -9.39
N HIS A 95 4.65 -3.49 -9.94
CA HIS A 95 5.72 -2.49 -9.91
C HIS A 95 5.99 -1.93 -8.51
N HIS A 96 5.07 -2.07 -7.55
CA HIS A 96 5.28 -1.68 -6.16
C HIS A 96 5.91 -2.78 -5.28
N MET A 97 6.14 -3.99 -5.80
CA MET A 97 6.79 -5.06 -5.02
C MET A 97 8.12 -4.64 -4.37
N PRO A 98 9.02 -3.86 -5.01
CA PRO A 98 10.27 -3.41 -4.38
C PRO A 98 10.07 -2.55 -3.12
N ILE A 99 8.96 -1.82 -3.00
CA ILE A 99 8.65 -0.99 -1.82
C ILE A 99 7.69 -1.64 -0.85
N PHE A 100 7.30 -2.89 -1.09
CA PHE A 100 6.36 -3.63 -0.24
C PHE A 100 6.76 -3.57 1.23
N PHE A 101 8.03 -3.82 1.57
CA PHE A 101 8.49 -3.79 2.96
C PHE A 101 8.37 -2.41 3.62
N ALA A 102 8.52 -1.32 2.86
CA ALA A 102 8.32 0.03 3.37
C ALA A 102 6.84 0.29 3.65
N LEU A 103 5.95 -0.10 2.74
CA LEU A 103 4.51 0.01 2.95
C LEU A 103 4.04 -0.90 4.10
N TYR A 104 4.61 -2.10 4.22
CA TYR A 104 4.33 -3.04 5.31
C TYR A 104 4.72 -2.46 6.68
N ALA A 105 5.83 -1.73 6.77
CA ALA A 105 6.22 -1.04 7.99
C ALA A 105 5.22 0.06 8.41
N ILE A 106 4.48 0.63 7.45
CA ILE A 106 3.43 1.62 7.71
C ILE A 106 2.13 0.93 8.12
N PHE A 107 1.76 -0.17 7.45
CA PHE A 107 0.53 -0.92 7.66
C PHE A 107 0.78 -2.39 8.04
N PRO A 108 1.43 -2.66 9.18
CA PRO A 108 1.82 -4.02 9.58
C PRO A 108 0.62 -4.94 9.77
N THR A 109 -0.55 -4.36 10.07
CA THR A 109 -1.78 -5.11 10.33
C THR A 109 -2.77 -5.15 9.16
N ALA A 110 -2.38 -4.61 8.00
CA ALA A 110 -3.19 -4.72 6.79
C ALA A 110 -3.05 -6.11 6.15
N HIS A 111 -4.08 -6.50 5.41
CA HIS A 111 -4.00 -7.62 4.48
C HIS A 111 -3.48 -7.10 3.13
N TRP A 112 -2.80 -7.95 2.36
CA TRP A 112 -2.10 -7.54 1.15
C TRP A 112 -2.44 -8.44 -0.03
N LEU A 113 -2.94 -7.83 -1.10
CA LEU A 113 -3.29 -8.53 -2.33
C LEU A 113 -2.52 -7.94 -3.50
N LEU A 114 -1.75 -8.76 -4.19
CA LEU A 114 -1.14 -8.37 -5.45
C LEU A 114 -2.18 -8.40 -6.58
N LYS A 115 -2.37 -7.29 -7.30
CA LYS A 115 -3.42 -7.19 -8.35
C LYS A 115 -3.19 -8.10 -9.54
N SER A 116 -1.95 -8.52 -9.79
CA SER A 116 -1.56 -9.39 -10.89
C SER A 116 -1.69 -10.88 -10.57
N GLU A 117 -2.31 -11.25 -9.46
CA GLU A 117 -2.53 -12.66 -9.10
C GLU A 117 -3.49 -13.33 -10.08
N SER A 118 -3.33 -14.65 -10.24
CA SER A 118 -4.30 -15.44 -11.00
C SER A 118 -5.65 -15.50 -10.28
N MET A 119 -6.74 -15.74 -11.02
CA MET A 119 -8.07 -15.84 -10.43
C MET A 119 -8.16 -16.94 -9.36
N GLU A 120 -7.45 -18.05 -9.57
CA GLU A 120 -7.32 -19.13 -8.58
C GLU A 120 -6.69 -18.63 -7.27
N SER A 121 -5.59 -17.87 -7.37
CA SER A 121 -4.88 -17.31 -6.23
C SER A 121 -5.69 -16.25 -5.50
N ILE A 122 -6.40 -15.38 -6.24
CA ILE A 122 -7.31 -14.38 -5.67
C ILE A 122 -8.48 -15.08 -4.94
N THR A 123 -9.04 -16.14 -5.53
CA THR A 123 -10.13 -16.91 -4.92
C THR A 123 -9.68 -17.55 -3.61
N LEU A 124 -8.51 -18.19 -3.59
CA LEU A 124 -7.93 -18.77 -2.37
C LEU A 124 -7.69 -17.69 -1.30
N TYR A 125 -7.12 -16.56 -1.71
CA TYR A 125 -6.89 -15.42 -0.84
C TYR A 125 -8.19 -14.94 -0.16
N PHE A 126 -9.28 -14.72 -0.91
CA PHE A 126 -10.53 -14.27 -0.31
C PHE A 126 -11.23 -15.35 0.50
N LYS A 127 -11.12 -16.63 0.13
CA LYS A 127 -11.60 -17.73 0.99
C LYS A 127 -10.92 -17.68 2.35
N GLU A 128 -9.61 -17.54 2.37
CA GLU A 128 -8.84 -17.42 3.61
C GLU A 128 -9.22 -16.14 4.39
N LEU A 129 -9.26 -15.00 3.69
CA LEU A 129 -9.60 -13.70 4.28
C LEU A 129 -10.97 -13.69 4.97
N LEU A 130 -11.98 -14.30 4.35
CA LEU A 130 -13.35 -14.33 4.84
C LEU A 130 -13.57 -15.40 5.91
N GLN A 131 -12.82 -16.50 5.88
CA GLN A 131 -12.86 -17.55 6.91
C GLN A 131 -12.15 -17.14 8.21
N HIS A 132 -11.22 -16.18 8.14
CA HIS A 132 -10.45 -15.72 9.30
C HIS A 132 -11.31 -15.03 10.36
N ARG A 133 -11.74 -15.83 11.35
CA ARG A 133 -12.01 -15.43 12.75
C ARG A 133 -10.71 -15.30 13.59
N CYS A 134 -9.55 -15.61 13.03
CA CYS A 134 -8.26 -15.58 13.72
C CYS A 134 -7.50 -14.26 13.49
N GLN A 135 -6.70 -13.85 14.49
CA GLN A 135 -5.99 -12.57 14.65
C GLN A 135 -4.83 -12.31 13.64
N GLY A 136 -4.86 -12.91 12.44
CA GLY A 136 -3.75 -12.88 11.48
C GLY A 136 -3.95 -11.95 10.28
N TYR A 137 -2.85 -11.64 9.59
CA TYR A 137 -2.81 -10.87 8.34
C TYR A 137 -2.71 -11.81 7.15
N CYS A 138 -3.39 -11.49 6.05
CA CYS A 138 -3.46 -12.35 4.86
C CYS A 138 -2.66 -11.74 3.72
N PHE A 139 -1.87 -12.56 3.03
CA PHE A 139 -0.99 -12.14 1.94
C PHE A 139 -1.25 -13.02 0.72
N SER A 140 -1.29 -12.42 -0.46
CA SER A 140 -1.47 -13.18 -1.69
C SER A 140 -0.26 -14.10 -1.99
N PRO A 141 -0.46 -15.25 -2.67
CA PRO A 141 0.58 -16.27 -2.83
C PRO A 141 1.88 -15.78 -3.51
N SER A 142 1.77 -14.93 -4.54
CA SER A 142 2.95 -14.38 -5.22
C SER A 142 3.72 -13.41 -4.33
N LEU A 143 3.02 -12.68 -3.46
CA LEU A 143 3.65 -11.79 -2.49
C LEU A 143 4.38 -12.59 -1.40
N VAL A 144 3.77 -13.67 -0.89
CA VAL A 144 4.43 -14.62 0.03
C VAL A 144 5.68 -15.23 -0.62
N SER A 145 5.59 -15.62 -1.88
CA SER A 145 6.73 -16.18 -2.62
C SER A 145 7.84 -15.16 -2.84
N TYR A 146 7.49 -13.89 -3.04
CA TYR A 146 8.45 -12.79 -3.14
C TYR A 146 9.17 -12.54 -1.81
N THR A 147 8.42 -12.43 -0.70
CA THR A 147 9.00 -12.18 0.62
C THR A 147 9.91 -13.34 1.05
N ARG A 148 9.47 -14.60 0.88
CA ARG A 148 10.29 -15.78 1.16
C ARG A 148 11.61 -15.77 0.40
N ARG A 149 11.60 -15.46 -0.90
CA ARG A 149 12.82 -15.36 -1.71
C ARG A 149 13.74 -14.24 -1.20
N LYS A 150 13.20 -13.08 -0.86
CA LYS A 150 13.97 -11.96 -0.32
C LYS A 150 14.61 -12.26 1.04
N LEU A 151 13.85 -12.91 1.94
CA LEU A 151 14.36 -13.36 3.24
C LEU A 151 15.44 -14.44 3.07
N PHE A 152 15.20 -15.44 2.21
CA PHE A 152 16.11 -16.56 1.98
C PHE A 152 17.45 -16.11 1.40
N ASN A 153 17.43 -15.19 0.44
CA ASN A 153 18.64 -14.65 -0.18
C ASN A 153 19.45 -13.74 0.75
N ARG A 154 19.01 -13.51 2.00
CA ARG A 154 19.54 -12.45 2.90
C ARG A 154 19.64 -11.09 2.19
N ASP A 155 18.79 -10.89 1.19
CA ASP A 155 18.54 -9.64 0.49
C ASP A 155 17.65 -8.71 1.35
N VAL A 156 17.57 -9.02 2.65
CA VAL A 156 16.98 -8.17 3.66
C VAL A 156 18.08 -7.20 4.07
N GLU A 157 18.24 -6.15 3.28
CA GLU A 157 18.27 -4.82 3.85
C GLU A 157 18.31 -3.72 2.77
N PRO A 158 17.81 -2.52 3.11
CA PRO A 158 16.63 -2.24 3.93
C PRO A 158 15.55 -1.42 3.21
N THR A 159 14.36 -1.46 3.81
CA THR A 159 13.46 -0.33 4.00
C THR A 159 14.13 1.04 3.78
N ILE A 160 13.54 1.86 2.92
CA ILE A 160 13.95 3.25 2.77
C ILE A 160 13.66 3.92 4.12
N SER A 161 14.70 4.45 4.77
CA SER A 161 14.53 5.18 6.02
C SER A 161 13.71 6.45 5.76
N GLY A 162 13.03 6.99 6.79
CA GLY A 162 12.29 8.25 6.65
C GLY A 162 13.15 9.39 6.08
N ASN A 163 14.44 9.43 6.42
CA ASN A 163 15.38 10.42 5.90
C ASN A 163 15.73 10.20 4.41
N GLU A 164 15.89 8.95 3.99
CA GLU A 164 16.10 8.63 2.58
C GLU A 164 14.86 8.93 1.76
N TRP A 165 13.68 8.65 2.32
CA TRP A 165 12.40 8.90 1.70
C TRP A 165 12.13 10.40 1.53
N TRP A 166 12.31 11.18 2.61
CA TRP A 166 12.23 12.65 2.58
C TRP A 166 13.22 13.27 1.60
N LEU A 167 14.46 12.76 1.53
CA LEU A 167 15.45 13.27 0.60
C LEU A 167 15.03 13.02 -0.87
N ILE A 168 14.42 11.87 -1.16
CA ILE A 168 13.85 11.60 -2.49
C ILE A 168 12.75 12.63 -2.80
N GLU A 169 11.82 12.89 -1.88
CA GLU A 169 10.74 13.85 -2.09
C GLU A 169 11.25 15.25 -2.46
N GLU A 170 12.22 15.78 -1.70
CA GLU A 170 12.76 17.11 -1.95
C GLU A 170 13.48 17.18 -3.32
N LEU A 171 14.18 16.11 -3.71
CA LEU A 171 14.77 16.00 -5.05
C LEU A 171 13.70 15.97 -6.15
N PHE A 172 12.55 15.36 -5.89
CA PHE A 172 11.41 15.29 -6.82
C PHE A 172 10.63 16.58 -6.96
N LYS A 173 10.68 17.46 -5.94
CA LYS A 173 10.20 18.86 -6.05
C LYS A 173 11.10 19.73 -6.95
N GLY A 174 12.13 19.14 -7.57
CA GLY A 174 13.07 19.84 -8.43
C GLY A 174 14.20 20.55 -7.67
N LYS A 175 14.29 20.37 -6.35
CA LYS A 175 15.34 20.99 -5.55
C LYS A 175 16.67 20.25 -5.74
N SER A 176 17.74 21.03 -5.85
CA SER A 176 19.11 20.52 -5.79
C SER A 176 19.51 20.23 -4.34
N LEU A 177 20.50 19.35 -4.15
CA LEU A 177 21.05 19.05 -2.82
C LEU A 177 21.56 20.31 -2.09
N SER A 178 22.05 21.31 -2.84
CA SER A 178 22.51 22.58 -2.28
C SER A 178 21.36 23.46 -1.77
N GLN A 179 20.24 23.47 -2.47
CA GLN A 179 19.03 24.19 -2.02
C GLN A 179 18.47 23.54 -0.75
N ILE A 180 18.34 22.22 -0.74
CA ILE A 180 17.87 21.45 0.42
C ILE A 180 18.80 21.71 1.62
N SER A 181 20.11 21.64 1.41
CA SER A 181 21.13 21.94 2.43
C SER A 181 20.95 23.33 3.06
N GLY A 182 20.69 24.35 2.24
CA GLY A 182 20.46 25.72 2.70
C GLY A 182 19.16 25.91 3.48
N GLU A 183 18.09 25.18 3.11
CA GLU A 183 16.79 25.28 3.79
C GLU A 183 16.78 24.62 5.17
N ILE A 184 17.41 23.45 5.30
CA ILE A 184 17.38 22.67 6.55
C ILE A 184 18.69 22.75 7.35
N ASN A 185 19.64 23.60 6.91
CA ASN A 185 20.96 23.81 7.53
C ASN A 185 21.72 22.50 7.79
N VAL A 186 21.79 21.63 6.78
CA VAL A 186 22.51 20.35 6.83
C VAL A 186 23.57 20.31 5.74
N ASP A 187 24.77 19.79 6.03
CA ASP A 187 25.86 19.67 5.05
C ASP A 187 25.44 18.90 3.77
N VAL A 188 25.67 19.52 2.61
CA VAL A 188 25.49 18.91 1.28
C VAL A 188 26.18 17.54 1.17
N ARG A 189 27.35 17.35 1.81
CA ARG A 189 28.07 16.08 1.79
C ARG A 189 27.26 14.96 2.44
N ARG A 190 26.56 15.27 3.53
CA ARG A 190 25.69 14.32 4.23
C ARG A 190 24.49 13.93 3.35
N LEU A 191 23.85 14.91 2.71
CA LEU A 191 22.74 14.63 1.78
C LEU A 191 23.22 13.81 0.56
N SER A 192 24.39 14.13 0.02
CA SER A 192 25.03 13.39 -1.07
C SER A 192 25.35 11.93 -0.68
N TYR A 193 25.78 11.71 0.56
CA TYR A 193 26.02 10.38 1.10
C TYR A 193 24.72 9.57 1.19
N ILE A 194 23.67 10.14 1.79
CA ILE A 194 22.35 9.49 1.92
C ILE A 194 21.82 9.09 0.54
N LYS A 195 21.84 10.01 -0.43
CA LYS A 195 21.42 9.74 -1.81
C LYS A 195 22.24 8.62 -2.46
N ARG A 196 23.58 8.67 -2.37
CA ARG A 196 24.45 7.63 -2.96
C ARG A 196 24.25 6.28 -2.30
N HIS A 197 24.08 6.27 -0.98
CA HIS A 197 23.84 5.07 -0.20
C HIS A 197 22.52 4.41 -0.62
N LEU A 198 21.43 5.18 -0.71
CA LEU A 198 20.15 4.76 -1.25
C LEU A 198 20.27 4.21 -2.68
N MET A 199 20.92 4.95 -3.58
CA MET A 199 21.11 4.53 -4.97
C MET A 199 21.88 3.21 -5.07
N LYS A 200 22.97 3.06 -4.30
CA LYS A 200 23.76 1.83 -4.24
C LYS A 200 22.92 0.66 -3.73
N ARG A 201 22.14 0.87 -2.66
CA ARG A 201 21.23 -0.13 -2.07
C ARG A 201 20.15 -0.60 -3.04
N LEU A 202 19.58 0.33 -3.80
CA LEU A 202 18.54 0.03 -4.79
C LEU A 202 19.10 -0.46 -6.14
N ASN A 203 20.43 -0.61 -6.26
CA ASN A 203 21.13 -0.92 -7.51
C ASN A 203 20.81 0.06 -8.66
N ILE A 204 20.63 1.33 -8.31
CA ILE A 204 20.30 2.43 -9.21
C ILE A 204 21.59 3.18 -9.55
N ARG A 205 21.92 3.26 -10.85
CA ARG A 205 23.21 3.77 -11.31
C ARG A 205 23.25 5.27 -11.60
N ASN A 206 22.09 5.90 -11.77
CA ASN A 206 22.02 7.32 -12.11
C ASN A 206 20.73 7.96 -11.59
N ASN A 207 20.70 9.29 -11.59
CA ASN A 207 19.55 10.05 -11.11
C ASN A 207 18.30 9.76 -11.93
N ILE A 208 18.42 9.56 -13.26
CA ILE A 208 17.27 9.28 -14.13
C ILE A 208 16.59 7.97 -13.73
N ALA A 209 17.36 6.93 -13.41
CA ALA A 209 16.86 5.65 -12.93
C ALA A 209 16.31 5.75 -11.51
N LEU A 210 16.88 6.64 -10.66
CA LEU A 210 16.30 6.97 -9.36
C LEU A 210 14.94 7.62 -9.54
N PHE A 211 14.86 8.61 -10.42
CA PHE A 211 13.61 9.27 -10.78
C PHE A 211 12.60 8.28 -11.33
N SER A 212 12.99 7.40 -12.25
CA SER A 212 12.12 6.37 -12.82
C SER A 212 11.60 5.38 -11.78
N ALA A 213 12.45 4.92 -10.86
CA ALA A 213 12.10 3.97 -9.80
C ALA A 213 11.04 4.52 -8.83
N PHE A 214 11.07 5.83 -8.58
CA PHE A 214 10.13 6.50 -7.67
C PHE A 214 9.05 7.33 -8.40
N ARG A 215 9.09 7.41 -9.74
CA ARG A 215 8.14 8.17 -10.57
C ARG A 215 6.69 7.73 -10.39
N GLY A 216 6.47 6.45 -10.15
CA GLY A 216 5.12 5.91 -9.87
C GLY A 216 4.66 6.14 -8.43
N MET A 217 5.57 6.52 -7.53
CA MET A 217 5.34 6.61 -6.08
C MET A 217 5.16 8.04 -5.58
N MET A 218 5.45 9.04 -6.42
CA MET A 218 5.40 10.47 -6.15
C MET A 218 4.55 11.18 -7.24
N PRO A 219 4.04 12.42 -6.99
CA PRO A 219 3.18 13.19 -7.89
C PRO A 219 3.54 13.21 -9.37
#